data_AF-A0A151GX59-F1
#
_entry.id   AF-A0A151GX59-F1
#
_cell.length_a   1.000
_cell.length_b   1.000
_cell.length_c   1.000
_cell.angle_alpha   90.00
_cell.angle_beta   90.00
_cell.angle_gamma   90.00
#
_symmetry.space_group_name_H-M   'P 1'
#
loop_
_entity.id
_entity.type
_entity.pdbx_description
1 polymer ?
#
loop_
_entity_poly.entity_id
_entity_poly.type
_entity_poly.pdbx_seq_one_letter_code
_entity_poly.pdbx_strand_id
1 'polypeptide(L)'
;MAVVSDGRLTATEWPSTTSERTREPKGKAKRQWSDEDGTATTESRLHSREPYHDLIVERQRTGGFPSGSCRTFSHTPGRSARCTASCTPRGTFSCVPGRVPSSSPAAFHPRPQLHSRRHFQPHHQLHSRRRRRRRRRRAIMPAGSYKQGDTPKRAMVRGTISYLESQGLPVNKSAIFRHFELSRSQGYSALSLPSSKRSDPEWEETRGRPNKISDADQSRMEAVMWDDERYMDDETFNWTALAKAAGVEMTCNPRTLHRTMGTMWYRRCLGCGRSVVHKRCCDKRVDWARRMLEAYPHAQDWRPMRFSIELHFGFGLDGKVRLLPRPGERFCTGCGDMAEAKWPRDVRRLHAWAAAGHGFKSELVFYDESTNPNNVGVLTMAAYHDKVLDKTVKQWLQNGEAFILHEDVEAFAHGGLSKQNMVQQWKESTGLRQVFSCGDSPDLSPLESLWPAQKQWQSELPKKDWDDETLREAAREAWRRLEQERVNIWVDFMPQRLAQVIQSDGKLVPW
;
A
#
# COMPACT_ATOMS: atom_id res chain seq x y z
N MET A 1 -20.50 62.92 -14.59
CA MET A 1 -21.44 62.60 -15.67
C MET A 1 -22.22 61.37 -15.27
N ALA A 2 -23.50 61.54 -15.01
CA ALA A 2 -24.46 60.49 -14.71
C ALA A 2 -24.78 59.67 -15.97
N VAL A 3 -25.14 58.40 -15.83
CA VAL A 3 -26.42 57.84 -16.32
C VAL A 3 -26.76 56.60 -15.47
N VAL A 4 -27.99 56.61 -14.96
CA VAL A 4 -28.73 55.55 -14.26
C VAL A 4 -29.43 54.68 -15.30
N SER A 5 -29.55 53.37 -15.06
CA SER A 5 -30.76 52.62 -15.47
C SER A 5 -30.84 51.24 -14.82
N ASP A 6 -31.87 51.09 -13.99
CA ASP A 6 -32.47 49.86 -13.48
C ASP A 6 -32.98 48.93 -14.59
N GLY A 7 -33.02 47.63 -14.31
CA GLY A 7 -33.68 46.63 -15.14
C GLY A 7 -34.16 45.42 -14.33
N ARG A 8 -35.42 45.48 -13.88
CA ARG A 8 -36.21 44.35 -13.34
C ARG A 8 -36.50 43.31 -14.43
N LEU A 9 -36.41 42.03 -14.11
CA LEU A 9 -37.08 40.91 -14.80
C LEU A 9 -37.60 39.95 -13.72
N THR A 10 -38.86 40.09 -13.30
CA THR A 10 -40.03 39.27 -13.69
C THR A 10 -39.86 37.77 -13.48
N ALA A 11 -40.51 37.29 -12.43
CA ALA A 11 -40.77 35.89 -12.13
C ALA A 11 -41.73 35.30 -13.18
N THR A 12 -41.41 34.11 -13.67
CA THR A 12 -42.28 33.32 -14.54
C THR A 12 -42.67 32.06 -13.78
N GLU A 13 -43.92 32.04 -13.33
CA GLU A 13 -44.63 30.85 -12.88
C GLU A 13 -44.78 29.86 -14.03
N TRP A 14 -44.61 28.57 -13.75
CA TRP A 14 -45.12 27.48 -14.57
C TRP A 14 -45.76 26.41 -13.68
N PRO A 15 -46.80 25.71 -14.19
CA PRO A 15 -47.91 25.24 -13.40
C PRO A 15 -47.75 23.81 -12.86
N SER A 16 -48.43 23.61 -11.74
CA SER A 16 -48.82 22.33 -11.17
C SER A 16 -49.67 21.50 -12.14
N THR A 17 -49.22 20.29 -12.46
CA THR A 17 -50.07 19.20 -12.96
C THR A 17 -49.83 17.94 -12.14
N THR A 18 -50.85 17.63 -11.36
CA THR A 18 -51.15 16.35 -10.73
C THR A 18 -51.33 15.24 -11.76
N SER A 19 -50.67 14.10 -11.56
CA SER A 19 -51.29 12.79 -11.83
C SER A 19 -50.59 11.71 -11.01
N GLU A 20 -51.25 11.35 -9.91
CA GLU A 20 -50.99 10.12 -9.16
C GLU A 20 -51.15 8.90 -10.08
N ARG A 21 -50.16 8.01 -10.05
CA ARG A 21 -50.36 6.62 -10.47
C ARG A 21 -49.78 5.71 -9.40
N THR A 22 -50.64 5.40 -8.44
CA THR A 22 -50.52 4.30 -7.49
C THR A 22 -50.28 2.99 -8.26
N ARG A 23 -49.12 2.37 -8.06
CA ARG A 23 -48.88 0.96 -8.41
C ARG A 23 -48.93 0.13 -7.15
N GLU A 24 -50.01 -0.64 -7.04
CA GLU A 24 -50.18 -1.73 -6.09
C GLU A 24 -49.03 -2.75 -6.17
N PRO A 25 -48.46 -3.19 -5.05
CA PRO A 25 -47.69 -4.43 -5.00
C PRO A 25 -48.65 -5.61 -4.75
N LYS A 26 -48.74 -6.49 -5.75
CA LYS A 26 -49.43 -7.78 -5.66
C LYS A 26 -48.86 -8.62 -4.52
N GLY A 27 -49.73 -8.96 -3.56
CA GLY A 27 -49.46 -9.91 -2.50
C GLY A 27 -49.11 -11.30 -3.05
N LYS A 28 -48.11 -11.93 -2.44
CA LYS A 28 -47.93 -13.38 -2.47
C LYS A 28 -48.19 -13.93 -1.08
N ALA A 29 -49.23 -14.75 -1.02
CA ALA A 29 -49.76 -15.39 0.16
C ALA A 29 -48.72 -16.26 0.87
N LYS A 30 -48.68 -16.11 2.20
CA LYS A 30 -48.19 -17.11 3.16
C LYS A 30 -49.06 -18.36 3.05
N ARG A 31 -48.45 -19.54 2.94
CA ARG A 31 -49.08 -20.79 3.36
C ARG A 31 -48.69 -21.04 4.81
N GLN A 32 -49.69 -21.03 5.68
CA GLN A 32 -49.68 -21.67 6.99
C GLN A 32 -49.56 -23.18 6.81
N TRP A 33 -48.67 -23.80 7.58
CA TRP A 33 -48.86 -25.15 8.11
C TRP A 33 -48.80 -25.00 9.63
N SER A 34 -49.96 -25.14 10.25
CA SER A 34 -50.15 -25.54 11.64
C SER A 34 -49.87 -27.04 11.74
N ASP A 35 -49.20 -27.47 12.79
CA ASP A 35 -49.65 -28.59 13.61
C ASP A 35 -49.05 -28.43 15.01
N GLU A 36 -49.93 -28.63 15.98
CA GLU A 36 -49.75 -28.49 17.42
C GLU A 36 -49.20 -29.79 18.05
N ASP A 37 -48.95 -29.67 19.35
CA ASP A 37 -48.93 -30.70 20.40
C ASP A 37 -47.61 -31.36 20.84
N GLY A 38 -47.33 -31.17 22.15
CA GLY A 38 -46.62 -32.15 22.97
C GLY A 38 -45.67 -31.63 24.05
N THR A 39 -46.22 -30.99 25.09
CA THR A 39 -45.84 -31.02 26.54
C THR A 39 -44.81 -32.10 26.97
N ALA A 40 -43.89 -31.97 27.94
CA ALA A 40 -43.90 -31.27 29.23
C ALA A 40 -42.48 -31.21 29.89
N THR A 41 -42.29 -30.23 30.80
CA THR A 41 -41.55 -30.20 32.10
C THR A 41 -40.29 -31.08 32.30
N THR A 42 -39.19 -30.62 32.91
CA THR A 42 -39.06 -30.19 34.33
C THR A 42 -37.65 -29.61 34.65
N GLU A 43 -37.59 -28.78 35.69
CA GLU A 43 -36.46 -28.54 36.64
C GLU A 43 -35.23 -27.68 36.30
N SER A 44 -35.32 -26.41 36.71
CA SER A 44 -34.46 -25.70 37.68
C SER A 44 -33.02 -26.19 37.96
N ARG A 45 -32.05 -25.28 37.75
CA ARG A 45 -31.05 -24.99 38.79
C ARG A 45 -30.50 -23.56 38.66
N LEU A 46 -30.93 -22.73 39.61
CA LEU A 46 -30.36 -21.44 39.98
C LEU A 46 -28.93 -21.63 40.50
N HIS A 47 -27.98 -20.83 40.03
CA HIS A 47 -26.83 -20.40 40.82
C HIS A 47 -26.66 -18.88 40.68
N SER A 48 -27.22 -18.21 41.67
CA SER A 48 -26.96 -16.83 42.08
C SER A 48 -25.54 -16.68 42.61
N ARG A 49 -24.80 -15.67 42.14
CA ARG A 49 -23.80 -14.97 42.97
C ARG A 49 -23.92 -13.47 42.75
N GLU A 50 -24.08 -12.79 43.87
CA GLU A 50 -24.27 -11.35 44.07
C GLU A 50 -23.04 -10.50 43.73
N PRO A 51 -23.22 -9.17 43.59
CA PRO A 51 -22.18 -8.22 43.23
C PRO A 51 -21.47 -7.64 44.46
N TYR A 52 -20.19 -7.27 44.30
CA TYR A 52 -19.45 -6.46 45.25
C TYR A 52 -19.48 -4.99 44.83
N HIS A 53 -19.89 -4.12 45.75
CA HIS A 53 -19.89 -2.67 45.65
C HIS A 53 -18.64 -2.07 46.33
N ASP A 54 -18.28 -0.88 45.82
CA ASP A 54 -17.57 0.26 46.41
C ASP A 54 -16.04 0.21 46.67
N LEU A 55 -15.30 1.15 46.06
CA LEU A 55 -14.96 2.46 46.66
C LEU A 55 -13.98 3.27 45.75
N ILE A 56 -14.40 4.50 45.38
CA ILE A 56 -13.69 5.82 45.41
C ILE A 56 -12.32 5.90 44.67
N VAL A 57 -12.07 6.81 43.71
CA VAL A 57 -11.80 8.26 43.88
C VAL A 57 -12.18 9.07 42.63
N GLU A 58 -12.94 10.13 42.87
CA GLU A 58 -13.29 11.24 41.99
C GLU A 58 -12.19 12.34 42.06
N ARG A 59 -11.79 12.91 40.91
CA ARG A 59 -11.20 14.26 40.87
C ARG A 59 -11.47 14.97 39.55
N GLN A 60 -12.43 15.88 39.61
CA GLN A 60 -12.56 17.02 38.70
C GLN A 60 -11.53 18.12 39.04
N ARG A 61 -11.17 18.93 38.03
CA ARG A 61 -10.96 20.40 38.00
C ARG A 61 -9.95 20.75 36.88
N THR A 62 -10.35 21.36 35.77
CA THR A 62 -10.59 22.81 35.49
C THR A 62 -9.37 23.72 35.66
N GLY A 63 -9.09 24.53 34.61
CA GLY A 63 -8.18 25.69 34.58
C GLY A 63 -7.14 25.51 33.45
N GLY A 64 -7.14 26.25 32.34
CA GLY A 64 -7.40 27.67 32.17
C GLY A 64 -6.10 28.44 32.39
N PHE A 65 -5.31 28.66 31.34
CA PHE A 65 -4.16 29.57 31.35
C PHE A 65 -4.27 30.57 30.20
N PRO A 66 -4.14 31.88 30.48
CA PRO A 66 -4.22 32.94 29.49
C PRO A 66 -2.85 33.32 28.92
N SER A 67 -2.94 34.05 27.82
CA SER A 67 -1.91 34.82 27.12
C SER A 67 -1.21 35.86 28.01
N GLY A 68 0.07 36.13 27.72
CA GLY A 68 0.84 37.22 28.31
C GLY A 68 2.16 37.47 27.58
N SER A 69 2.28 38.64 26.98
CA SER A 69 3.38 39.13 26.14
C SER A 69 4.59 39.69 26.91
N CYS A 70 5.75 39.69 26.24
CA CYS A 70 6.82 40.71 26.26
C CYS A 70 7.48 41.13 27.59
N ARG A 71 8.80 40.95 27.70
CA ARG A 71 9.80 42.02 27.51
C ARG A 71 11.25 41.52 27.66
N THR A 72 12.08 42.08 26.81
CA THR A 72 13.55 42.09 26.80
C THR A 72 14.13 42.83 28.01
N PHE A 73 15.29 42.38 28.52
CA PHE A 73 16.31 43.26 29.09
C PHE A 73 17.71 42.64 28.96
N SER A 74 18.60 43.42 28.37
CA SER A 74 20.04 43.26 28.26
C SER A 74 20.74 43.64 29.58
N HIS A 75 21.82 42.96 29.96
CA HIS A 75 23.01 43.62 30.52
C HIS A 75 24.28 42.73 30.46
N THR A 76 25.36 43.37 30.01
CA THR A 76 26.75 42.92 29.85
C THR A 76 27.56 42.96 31.17
N PRO A 77 28.83 42.47 31.20
CA PRO A 77 29.48 41.90 32.38
C PRO A 77 30.61 42.75 33.01
N GLY A 78 31.05 42.36 34.22
CA GLY A 78 32.35 42.71 34.85
C GLY A 78 32.71 41.66 35.91
N ARG A 79 33.81 40.88 35.78
CA ARG A 79 35.25 41.11 36.03
C ARG A 79 35.72 40.94 37.49
N SER A 80 36.87 40.24 37.64
CA SER A 80 37.85 40.20 38.76
C SER A 80 37.55 39.20 39.89
N ALA A 81 38.45 38.35 40.43
CA ALA A 81 39.92 38.37 40.59
C ALA A 81 40.50 36.91 40.68
N ARG A 82 41.62 36.58 40.01
CA ARG A 82 43.02 36.36 40.50
C ARG A 82 43.27 35.31 41.61
N CYS A 83 44.12 34.33 41.29
CA CYS A 83 45.33 33.86 42.02
C CYS A 83 46.10 32.87 41.10
N THR A 84 47.26 33.23 40.52
CA THR A 84 48.65 32.80 40.89
C THR A 84 48.79 31.28 41.08
N ALA A 85 49.61 30.53 40.32
CA ALA A 85 51.06 30.66 40.25
C ALA A 85 51.71 30.03 38.98
N SER A 86 52.95 30.47 38.76
CA SER A 86 53.92 30.24 37.69
C SER A 86 54.51 28.83 37.56
N CYS A 87 54.91 28.45 36.34
CA CYS A 87 56.26 27.97 36.00
C CYS A 87 56.43 27.76 34.47
N THR A 88 57.32 28.54 33.86
CA THR A 88 57.98 28.32 32.54
C THR A 88 59.41 27.80 32.80
N PRO A 89 60.27 27.36 31.84
CA PRO A 89 60.25 27.73 30.41
C PRO A 89 60.83 26.77 29.33
N ARG A 90 60.58 27.18 28.07
CA ARG A 90 61.46 27.18 26.87
C ARG A 90 61.86 25.88 26.17
N GLY A 91 61.73 25.92 24.84
CA GLY A 91 62.45 25.06 23.89
C GLY A 91 61.94 25.17 22.45
N THR A 92 62.26 26.25 21.75
CA THR A 92 62.11 26.42 20.30
C THR A 92 63.18 25.64 19.52
N PHE A 93 62.83 24.97 18.41
CA PHE A 93 63.72 24.83 17.24
C PHE A 93 62.90 24.60 15.96
N SER A 94 63.32 25.28 14.90
CA SER A 94 62.86 25.19 13.51
C SER A 94 63.97 24.57 12.66
N CYS A 95 63.61 23.80 11.62
CA CYS A 95 64.09 23.89 10.22
C CYS A 95 63.99 22.55 9.44
N VAL A 96 63.07 22.51 8.44
CA VAL A 96 63.26 22.27 6.98
C VAL A 96 63.89 20.94 6.46
N PRO A 97 63.50 20.44 5.25
CA PRO A 97 63.36 19.01 4.92
C PRO A 97 64.43 18.45 3.95
N GLY A 98 64.40 17.13 3.70
CA GLY A 98 65.25 16.48 2.70
C GLY A 98 64.82 15.08 2.24
N ARG A 99 64.38 15.00 0.98
CA ARG A 99 64.67 14.03 -0.11
C ARG A 99 64.44 12.50 0.04
N VAL A 100 63.77 12.01 -1.01
CA VAL A 100 63.65 10.64 -1.58
C VAL A 100 65.00 10.11 -2.11
N PRO A 101 65.22 8.79 -2.23
CA PRO A 101 65.10 8.10 -3.55
C PRO A 101 64.48 6.67 -3.47
N SER A 102 63.48 6.32 -4.29
CA SER A 102 63.58 5.50 -5.53
C SER A 102 64.38 4.18 -5.44
N SER A 103 63.70 3.02 -5.56
CA SER A 103 64.03 1.93 -6.52
C SER A 103 63.15 0.69 -6.33
N SER A 104 62.32 0.39 -7.34
CA SER A 104 62.00 -0.97 -7.82
C SER A 104 62.73 -1.13 -9.16
N PRO A 105 63.16 -2.32 -9.61
CA PRO A 105 62.22 -3.33 -10.16
C PRO A 105 62.70 -4.79 -10.10
N ALA A 106 61.78 -5.76 -10.30
CA ALA A 106 62.01 -6.90 -11.21
C ALA A 106 60.76 -7.79 -11.31
N ALA A 107 60.28 -7.93 -12.53
CA ALA A 107 59.25 -8.85 -12.97
C ALA A 107 59.84 -10.26 -13.19
N PHE A 108 59.05 -11.31 -12.95
CA PHE A 108 59.28 -12.64 -13.55
C PHE A 108 57.94 -13.37 -13.77
N HIS A 109 57.63 -13.60 -15.04
CA HIS A 109 56.75 -14.63 -15.60
C HIS A 109 57.25 -14.89 -17.03
N PRO A 110 56.86 -15.96 -17.73
CA PRO A 110 56.49 -17.33 -17.32
C PRO A 110 57.24 -18.39 -18.18
N ARG A 111 57.04 -19.70 -17.97
CA ARG A 111 56.92 -20.71 -19.06
C ARG A 111 56.52 -22.11 -18.54
N PRO A 112 55.96 -22.98 -19.42
CA PRO A 112 55.01 -24.04 -19.07
C PRO A 112 55.62 -25.45 -19.09
N GLN A 113 54.91 -26.42 -18.52
CA GLN A 113 55.05 -27.83 -18.92
C GLN A 113 53.71 -28.52 -19.13
N LEU A 114 53.64 -29.18 -20.28
CA LEU A 114 52.64 -30.11 -20.80
C LEU A 114 52.83 -31.52 -20.21
N HIS A 115 51.87 -32.40 -20.54
CA HIS A 115 51.72 -33.84 -20.25
C HIS A 115 50.70 -34.12 -19.12
N SER A 116 49.71 -35.00 -19.25
CA SER A 116 49.43 -36.00 -20.29
C SER A 116 47.95 -36.38 -20.28
N ARG A 117 47.46 -36.77 -21.45
CA ARG A 117 46.20 -37.49 -21.68
C ARG A 117 46.21 -38.82 -20.94
N ARG A 118 45.10 -39.18 -20.28
CA ARG A 118 44.66 -40.58 -20.21
C ARG A 118 43.15 -40.68 -20.48
N HIS A 119 42.86 -41.36 -21.58
CA HIS A 119 41.58 -41.97 -21.89
C HIS A 119 41.22 -42.99 -20.81
N PHE A 120 39.99 -42.95 -20.31
CA PHE A 120 39.29 -44.14 -19.82
C PHE A 120 37.76 -43.92 -19.88
N GLN A 121 37.12 -44.66 -20.76
CA GLN A 121 35.75 -45.19 -20.70
C GLN A 121 35.84 -46.59 -21.34
N PRO A 122 34.97 -47.58 -21.01
CA PRO A 122 33.53 -47.41 -20.88
C PRO A 122 32.82 -48.33 -19.84
N HIS A 123 31.48 -48.24 -19.86
CA HIS A 123 30.45 -49.12 -19.29
C HIS A 123 30.11 -49.00 -17.79
N HIS A 124 28.98 -48.35 -17.49
CA HIS A 124 27.77 -49.11 -17.15
C HIS A 124 26.50 -48.26 -17.30
N GLN A 125 25.52 -48.85 -17.99
CA GLN A 125 24.14 -48.40 -18.07
C GLN A 125 23.51 -48.40 -16.68
N LEU A 126 22.80 -47.33 -16.32
CA LEU A 126 21.66 -47.41 -15.40
C LEU A 126 20.68 -46.28 -15.72
N HIS A 127 19.54 -46.69 -16.26
CA HIS A 127 18.37 -45.86 -16.50
C HIS A 127 17.92 -45.16 -15.22
N SER A 128 18.08 -43.84 -15.15
CA SER A 128 17.32 -43.00 -14.21
C SER A 128 16.44 -42.02 -14.99
N ARG A 129 15.14 -42.30 -14.93
CA ARG A 129 14.07 -41.48 -15.49
C ARG A 129 14.13 -40.07 -14.88
N ARG A 130 14.70 -39.10 -15.62
CA ARG A 130 14.56 -37.67 -15.32
C ARG A 130 13.11 -37.22 -15.46
N ARG A 131 12.33 -37.32 -14.38
CA ARG A 131 11.11 -36.53 -14.22
C ARG A 131 11.50 -35.05 -14.12
N ARG A 132 11.47 -34.34 -15.26
CA ARG A 132 11.46 -32.87 -15.30
C ARG A 132 10.24 -32.36 -14.52
N ARG A 133 10.38 -32.15 -13.21
CA ARG A 133 9.45 -31.31 -12.44
C ARG A 133 9.69 -29.86 -12.86
N ARG A 134 9.00 -29.41 -13.91
CA ARG A 134 8.75 -27.98 -14.15
C ARG A 134 7.97 -27.44 -12.94
N ARG A 135 8.69 -26.97 -11.92
CA ARG A 135 8.10 -26.10 -10.88
C ARG A 135 7.78 -24.76 -11.56
N ARG A 136 6.56 -24.65 -12.11
CA ARG A 136 5.95 -23.35 -12.42
C ARG A 136 5.76 -22.61 -11.09
N ARG A 137 6.73 -21.76 -10.72
CA ARG A 137 6.55 -20.75 -9.68
C ARG A 137 5.51 -19.77 -10.20
N ARG A 138 4.35 -19.72 -9.52
CA ARG A 138 3.19 -18.91 -9.92
C ARG A 138 3.21 -17.62 -9.12
N ALA A 139 3.18 -16.49 -9.84
CA ALA A 139 2.79 -15.20 -9.30
C ALA A 139 1.38 -15.29 -8.69
N ILE A 140 1.20 -14.62 -7.55
CA ILE A 140 -0.10 -14.47 -6.89
C ILE A 140 -0.85 -13.37 -7.62
N MET A 141 -1.76 -13.75 -8.51
CA MET A 141 -2.74 -12.84 -9.09
C MET A 141 -3.88 -12.67 -8.07
N PRO A 142 -4.28 -11.46 -7.68
CA PRO A 142 -5.56 -11.26 -7.00
C PRO A 142 -6.70 -11.69 -7.96
N ALA A 143 -7.78 -12.20 -7.39
CA ALA A 143 -8.95 -12.67 -8.13
C ALA A 143 -9.77 -11.49 -8.67
N GLY A 144 -9.17 -10.66 -9.52
CA GLY A 144 -9.88 -9.66 -10.33
C GLY A 144 -10.42 -10.33 -11.58
N SER A 145 -11.72 -10.20 -11.82
CA SER A 145 -12.31 -10.57 -13.12
C SER A 145 -11.57 -9.83 -14.23
N TYR A 146 -10.96 -10.55 -15.17
CA TYR A 146 -10.49 -9.96 -16.42
C TYR A 146 -11.70 -9.28 -17.10
N LYS A 147 -11.76 -7.95 -17.05
CA LYS A 147 -12.68 -7.21 -17.90
C LYS A 147 -12.10 -7.25 -19.31
N GLN A 148 -12.76 -7.94 -20.22
CA GLN A 148 -12.61 -7.68 -21.65
C GLN A 148 -13.03 -6.22 -21.86
N GLY A 149 -12.07 -5.31 -21.96
CA GLY A 149 -12.30 -3.98 -22.50
C GLY A 149 -12.87 -4.07 -23.91
N ASP A 150 -13.35 -2.95 -24.45
CA ASP A 150 -13.67 -2.92 -25.87
C ASP A 150 -12.40 -3.33 -26.63
N THR A 151 -12.52 -4.33 -27.50
CA THR A 151 -11.34 -4.77 -28.24
C THR A 151 -10.80 -3.57 -29.03
N PRO A 152 -9.47 -3.39 -29.16
CA PRO A 152 -8.89 -2.23 -29.84
C PRO A 152 -9.55 -1.93 -31.20
N LYS A 153 -9.96 -2.98 -31.91
CA LYS A 153 -10.71 -2.92 -33.18
C LYS A 153 -12.07 -2.21 -33.09
N ARG A 154 -12.82 -2.37 -31.99
CA ARG A 154 -14.13 -1.69 -31.79
C ARG A 154 -13.98 -0.20 -31.53
N ALA A 155 -12.97 0.18 -30.74
CA ALA A 155 -12.65 1.58 -30.49
C ALA A 155 -12.21 2.29 -31.79
N MET A 156 -11.36 1.64 -32.60
CA MET A 156 -10.94 2.17 -33.90
C MET A 156 -12.11 2.39 -34.85
N VAL A 157 -13.05 1.44 -34.95
CA VAL A 157 -14.26 1.58 -35.78
C VAL A 157 -15.10 2.78 -35.37
N ARG A 158 -15.32 2.98 -34.05
CA ARG A 158 -16.07 4.14 -33.54
C ARG A 158 -15.33 5.45 -33.85
N GLY A 159 -14.02 5.49 -33.61
CA GLY A 159 -13.19 6.66 -33.87
C GLY A 159 -13.19 7.07 -35.35
N THR A 160 -13.02 6.11 -36.26
CA THR A 160 -13.05 6.37 -37.70
C THR A 160 -14.41 6.88 -38.18
N ILE A 161 -15.51 6.31 -37.68
CA ILE A 161 -16.85 6.78 -38.03
C ILE A 161 -17.08 8.19 -37.51
N SER A 162 -16.78 8.45 -36.23
CA SER A 162 -16.91 9.78 -35.63
C SER A 162 -16.05 10.84 -36.35
N TYR A 163 -14.85 10.47 -36.78
CA TYR A 163 -13.97 11.36 -37.55
C TYR A 163 -14.58 11.70 -38.91
N LEU A 164 -14.99 10.70 -39.69
CA LEU A 164 -15.57 10.91 -41.03
C LEU A 164 -16.86 11.74 -40.96
N GLU A 165 -17.71 11.49 -39.97
CA GLU A 165 -18.92 12.30 -39.71
C GLU A 165 -18.56 13.75 -39.38
N SER A 166 -17.53 13.98 -38.56
CA SER A 166 -17.09 15.35 -38.20
C SER A 166 -16.53 16.14 -39.38
N GLN A 167 -15.94 15.46 -40.36
CA GLN A 167 -15.40 16.06 -41.57
C GLN A 167 -16.45 16.18 -42.68
N GLY A 168 -17.71 15.80 -42.43
CA GLY A 168 -18.77 15.81 -43.43
C GLY A 168 -18.55 14.81 -44.57
N LEU A 169 -17.70 13.79 -44.37
CA LEU A 169 -17.38 12.80 -45.38
C LEU A 169 -18.40 11.66 -45.39
N PRO A 170 -18.74 11.08 -46.55
CA PRO A 170 -19.70 9.98 -46.63
C PRO A 170 -19.17 8.73 -45.91
N VAL A 171 -19.97 8.20 -44.98
CA VAL A 171 -19.58 7.05 -44.15
C VAL A 171 -20.10 5.73 -44.73
N ASN A 172 -19.20 4.90 -45.24
CA ASN A 172 -19.52 3.52 -45.59
C ASN A 172 -19.12 2.55 -44.47
N LYS A 173 -20.06 2.30 -43.55
CA LYS A 173 -19.85 1.44 -42.36
C LYS A 173 -19.34 0.04 -42.72
N SER A 174 -19.83 -0.55 -43.80
CA SER A 174 -19.39 -1.88 -44.27
C SER A 174 -17.94 -1.89 -44.78
N ALA A 175 -17.47 -0.79 -45.39
CA ALA A 175 -16.07 -0.65 -45.80
C ALA A 175 -15.16 -0.49 -44.58
N ILE A 176 -15.59 0.30 -43.59
CA ILE A 176 -14.86 0.52 -42.33
C ILE A 176 -14.75 -0.80 -41.54
N PHE A 177 -15.81 -1.61 -41.46
CA PHE A 177 -15.75 -2.92 -40.81
C PHE A 177 -14.75 -3.84 -41.51
N ARG A 178 -14.75 -3.89 -42.84
CA ARG A 178 -13.77 -4.67 -43.61
C ARG A 178 -12.34 -4.18 -43.39
N HIS A 179 -12.13 -2.87 -43.34
CA HIS A 179 -10.82 -2.27 -43.10
C HIS A 179 -10.21 -2.70 -41.75
N PHE A 180 -11.04 -2.86 -40.71
CA PHE A 180 -10.61 -3.35 -39.40
C PHE A 180 -10.79 -4.86 -39.20
N GLU A 181 -11.03 -5.62 -40.29
CA GLU A 181 -11.22 -7.08 -40.27
C GLU A 181 -12.34 -7.55 -39.33
N LEU A 182 -13.45 -6.81 -39.29
CA LEU A 182 -14.65 -7.17 -38.53
C LEU A 182 -15.72 -7.70 -39.47
N SER A 183 -16.39 -8.78 -39.05
CA SER A 183 -17.64 -9.19 -39.69
C SER A 183 -18.71 -8.10 -39.51
N ARG A 184 -19.72 -8.09 -40.39
CA ARG A 184 -20.81 -7.12 -40.34
C ARG A 184 -21.50 -7.10 -38.97
N SER A 185 -21.76 -8.27 -38.36
CA SER A 185 -22.36 -8.37 -37.03
C SER A 185 -21.46 -7.80 -35.92
N GLN A 186 -20.15 -8.07 -35.97
CA GLN A 186 -19.18 -7.50 -35.03
C GLN A 186 -19.06 -5.97 -35.16
N GLY A 187 -19.09 -5.47 -36.40
CA GLY A 187 -19.07 -4.03 -36.69
C GLY A 187 -20.29 -3.32 -36.13
N TYR A 188 -21.49 -3.83 -36.36
CA TYR A 188 -22.71 -3.23 -35.78
C TYR A 188 -22.78 -3.39 -34.25
N SER A 189 -22.29 -4.50 -33.68
CA SER A 189 -22.12 -4.64 -32.22
C SER A 189 -21.09 -3.65 -31.65
N ALA A 190 -20.13 -3.18 -32.45
CA ALA A 190 -19.22 -2.11 -32.06
C ALA A 190 -19.95 -0.76 -32.04
N LEU A 191 -20.93 -0.54 -32.92
CA LEU A 191 -21.68 0.74 -32.99
C LEU A 191 -22.86 0.85 -32.04
N SER A 192 -23.45 -0.26 -31.61
CA SER A 192 -24.43 -0.21 -30.53
C SER A 192 -23.78 0.41 -29.30
N LEU A 193 -24.38 1.48 -28.75
CA LEU A 193 -24.05 1.99 -27.43
C LEU A 193 -23.98 0.80 -26.47
N PRO A 194 -22.98 0.73 -25.57
CA PRO A 194 -22.90 -0.37 -24.63
C PRO A 194 -24.22 -0.42 -23.87
N SER A 195 -25.03 -1.45 -24.15
CA SER A 195 -26.30 -1.72 -23.47
C SER A 195 -26.07 -1.98 -21.97
N SER A 196 -24.82 -2.16 -21.58
CA SER A 196 -24.44 -2.30 -20.20
C SER A 196 -24.26 -0.94 -19.55
N LYS A 197 -25.00 -0.73 -18.46
CA LYS A 197 -24.75 0.26 -17.41
C LYS A 197 -23.32 0.17 -16.79
N ARG A 198 -22.36 -0.54 -17.38
CA ARG A 198 -21.00 -0.75 -16.83
C ARG A 198 -20.18 0.51 -16.61
N SER A 199 -20.46 1.57 -17.38
CA SER A 199 -19.83 2.88 -17.23
C SER A 199 -20.58 3.78 -16.25
N ASP A 200 -21.77 3.36 -15.80
CA ASP A 200 -22.53 4.02 -14.74
C ASP A 200 -21.79 3.79 -13.40
N PRO A 201 -21.38 4.86 -12.70
CA PRO A 201 -20.75 4.77 -11.39
C PRO A 201 -21.59 3.99 -10.36
N GLU A 202 -22.91 3.96 -10.53
CA GLU A 202 -23.85 3.27 -9.63
C GLU A 202 -24.06 1.79 -9.98
N TRP A 203 -23.56 1.33 -11.13
CA TRP A 203 -23.78 -0.06 -11.54
C TRP A 203 -22.85 -1.04 -10.82
N GLU A 204 -23.44 -2.12 -10.32
CA GLU A 204 -22.76 -3.25 -9.69
C GLU A 204 -22.51 -4.37 -10.72
N GLU A 205 -21.25 -4.82 -10.85
CA GLU A 205 -20.91 -5.93 -11.75
C GLU A 205 -21.39 -7.27 -11.18
N THR A 206 -22.55 -7.71 -11.65
CA THR A 206 -23.14 -9.01 -11.27
C THR A 206 -22.55 -10.19 -12.04
N ARG A 207 -21.64 -9.96 -13.01
CA ARG A 207 -20.97 -11.04 -13.74
C ARG A 207 -19.70 -11.45 -13.01
N GLY A 208 -19.75 -12.65 -12.46
CA GLY A 208 -18.62 -13.32 -11.85
C GLY A 208 -19.06 -14.69 -11.38
N ARG A 209 -18.09 -15.60 -11.22
CA ARG A 209 -18.37 -16.79 -10.43
C ARG A 209 -18.63 -16.31 -9.00
N PRO A 210 -19.77 -16.64 -8.37
CA PRO A 210 -20.01 -16.29 -6.97
C PRO A 210 -18.83 -16.69 -6.10
N ASN A 211 -18.50 -15.84 -5.13
CA ASN A 211 -17.47 -16.15 -4.16
C ASN A 211 -17.84 -17.45 -3.44
N LYS A 212 -16.87 -18.36 -3.29
CA LYS A 212 -17.08 -19.63 -2.60
C LYS A 212 -17.16 -19.49 -1.08
N ILE A 213 -16.84 -18.31 -0.57
CA ILE A 213 -16.84 -17.95 0.84
C ILE A 213 -17.61 -16.63 0.91
N SER A 214 -18.69 -16.59 1.67
CA SER A 214 -19.50 -15.38 1.78
C SER A 214 -18.75 -14.29 2.56
N ASP A 215 -19.18 -13.04 2.42
CA ASP A 215 -18.59 -11.93 3.18
C ASP A 215 -18.88 -12.05 4.68
N ALA A 216 -20.02 -12.66 5.04
CA ALA A 216 -20.34 -13.02 6.41
C ALA A 216 -19.37 -14.06 6.98
N ASP A 217 -19.00 -15.08 6.21
CA ASP A 217 -18.03 -16.09 6.63
C ASP A 217 -16.63 -15.50 6.79
N GLN A 218 -16.23 -14.62 5.86
CA GLN A 218 -14.98 -13.86 5.96
C GLN A 218 -14.95 -13.05 7.25
N SER A 219 -16.02 -12.31 7.55
CA SER A 219 -16.12 -11.49 8.76
C SER A 219 -16.01 -12.32 10.04
N ARG A 220 -16.65 -13.51 10.10
CA ARG A 220 -16.53 -14.42 11.24
C ARG A 220 -15.11 -14.95 11.42
N MET A 221 -14.45 -15.33 10.32
CA MET A 221 -13.05 -15.76 10.38
C MET A 221 -12.11 -14.61 10.77
N GLU A 222 -12.34 -13.39 10.28
CA GLU A 222 -11.57 -12.22 10.70
C GLU A 222 -11.76 -11.93 12.18
N ALA A 223 -12.98 -12.04 12.72
CA ALA A 223 -13.25 -11.84 14.15
C ALA A 223 -12.43 -12.78 15.04
N VAL A 224 -12.27 -14.05 14.64
CA VAL A 224 -11.41 -15.01 15.35
C VAL A 224 -9.94 -14.57 15.32
N MET A 225 -9.47 -14.01 14.21
CA MET A 225 -8.09 -13.53 14.09
C MET A 225 -7.79 -12.29 14.93
N TRP A 226 -8.80 -11.45 15.18
CA TRP A 226 -8.65 -10.29 16.05
C TRP A 226 -8.59 -10.67 17.53
N ASP A 227 -8.90 -11.91 17.89
CA ASP A 227 -8.85 -12.38 19.27
C ASP A 227 -7.43 -12.87 19.63
N ASP A 228 -6.66 -11.99 20.28
CA ASP A 228 -5.24 -12.16 20.58
C ASP A 228 -4.91 -13.48 21.29
N GLU A 229 -5.79 -14.00 22.14
CA GLU A 229 -5.54 -15.24 22.90
C GLU A 229 -5.64 -16.50 22.03
N ARG A 230 -6.48 -16.50 20.98
CA ARG A 230 -6.70 -17.69 20.14
C ARG A 230 -5.76 -17.79 18.95
N TYR A 231 -5.21 -16.66 18.50
CA TYR A 231 -4.40 -16.57 17.29
C TYR A 231 -2.89 -16.68 17.53
N MET A 232 -2.41 -16.35 18.74
CA MET A 232 -0.97 -16.29 19.07
C MET A 232 -0.37 -17.66 19.44
N ASP A 233 -1.18 -18.57 19.99
CA ASP A 233 -0.68 -19.75 20.70
C ASP A 233 -0.51 -21.02 19.85
N ASP A 234 -0.99 -21.05 18.61
CA ASP A 234 -1.08 -22.31 17.87
C ASP A 234 -0.16 -22.36 16.63
N GLU A 235 0.91 -23.17 16.71
CA GLU A 235 1.72 -23.59 15.56
C GLU A 235 0.90 -24.35 14.51
N THR A 236 -0.35 -24.72 14.80
CA THR A 236 -1.22 -25.54 13.95
C THR A 236 -2.42 -24.80 13.35
N PHE A 237 -2.53 -23.46 13.50
CA PHE A 237 -3.64 -22.67 12.96
C PHE A 237 -3.61 -22.57 11.42
N ASN A 238 -3.89 -23.69 10.77
CA ASN A 238 -4.11 -23.76 9.33
C ASN A 238 -5.47 -23.17 8.97
N TRP A 239 -5.67 -22.83 7.70
CA TRP A 239 -6.91 -22.17 7.25
C TRP A 239 -8.18 -22.96 7.59
N THR A 240 -8.12 -24.29 7.56
CA THR A 240 -9.25 -25.14 7.92
C THR A 240 -9.59 -25.04 9.41
N ALA A 241 -8.57 -24.94 10.28
CA ALA A 241 -8.76 -24.72 11.71
C ALA A 241 -9.40 -23.35 12.00
N LEU A 242 -8.98 -22.30 11.30
CA LEU A 242 -9.60 -20.98 11.39
C LEU A 242 -11.09 -21.01 10.99
N ALA A 243 -11.41 -21.63 9.86
CA ALA A 243 -12.79 -21.76 9.42
C ALA A 243 -13.64 -22.54 10.42
N LYS A 244 -13.10 -23.63 10.97
CA LYS A 244 -13.77 -24.41 12.03
C LYS A 244 -13.99 -23.58 13.29
N ALA A 245 -12.99 -22.84 13.75
CA ALA A 245 -13.08 -21.97 14.93
C ALA A 245 -14.10 -20.84 14.74
N ALA A 246 -14.26 -20.37 13.50
CA ALA A 246 -15.26 -19.36 13.12
C ALA A 246 -16.67 -19.93 12.86
N GLY A 247 -16.87 -21.25 13.02
CA GLY A 247 -18.14 -21.91 12.70
C GLY A 247 -18.51 -21.79 11.21
N VAL A 248 -17.51 -21.77 10.32
CA VAL A 248 -17.70 -21.73 8.88
C VAL A 248 -17.57 -23.14 8.32
N GLU A 249 -18.66 -23.66 7.75
CA GLU A 249 -18.66 -24.97 7.09
C GLU A 249 -17.79 -24.95 5.83
N MET A 250 -16.83 -25.87 5.75
CA MET A 250 -15.81 -25.86 4.71
C MET A 250 -16.15 -26.73 3.50
N THR A 251 -16.84 -26.13 2.54
CA THR A 251 -17.12 -26.74 1.23
C THR A 251 -16.09 -26.38 0.15
N CYS A 252 -15.17 -25.45 0.45
CA CYS A 252 -14.22 -24.91 -0.51
C CYS A 252 -12.78 -25.45 -0.33
N ASN A 253 -11.99 -25.40 -1.41
CA ASN A 253 -10.60 -25.86 -1.38
C ASN A 253 -9.76 -24.98 -0.43
N PRO A 254 -8.83 -25.53 0.38
CA PRO A 254 -7.94 -24.73 1.25
C PRO A 254 -7.18 -23.60 0.52
N ARG A 255 -6.87 -23.78 -0.77
CA ARG A 255 -6.27 -22.74 -1.62
C ARG A 255 -7.22 -21.57 -1.89
N THR A 256 -8.52 -21.83 -2.01
CA THR A 256 -9.52 -20.76 -2.10
C THR A 256 -9.55 -19.98 -0.80
N LEU A 257 -9.56 -20.67 0.34
CA LEU A 257 -9.56 -20.03 1.65
C LEU A 257 -8.31 -19.17 1.87
N HIS A 258 -7.13 -19.70 1.55
CA HIS A 258 -5.87 -18.95 1.56
C HIS A 258 -5.94 -17.69 0.67
N ARG A 259 -6.60 -17.75 -0.49
CA ARG A 259 -6.73 -16.60 -1.39
C ARG A 259 -7.73 -15.57 -0.89
N THR A 260 -8.85 -16.03 -0.35
CA THR A 260 -9.93 -15.17 0.12
C THR A 260 -9.52 -14.41 1.37
N MET A 261 -8.91 -15.11 2.32
CA MET A 261 -8.59 -14.50 3.61
C MET A 261 -7.32 -13.62 3.56
N GLY A 262 -6.55 -13.69 2.46
CA GLY A 262 -5.38 -12.85 2.17
C GLY A 262 -4.04 -13.40 2.69
N THR A 263 -2.93 -12.72 2.41
CA THR A 263 -1.67 -12.92 3.14
C THR A 263 -1.84 -12.34 4.55
N MET A 264 -2.28 -13.21 5.45
CA MET A 264 -2.76 -12.90 6.81
C MET A 264 -1.67 -12.78 7.85
N TRP A 265 -0.46 -12.40 7.44
CA TRP A 265 0.68 -12.43 8.35
C TRP A 265 0.61 -11.31 9.40
N TYR A 266 -0.22 -10.28 9.17
CA TYR A 266 -0.58 -9.27 10.16
C TYR A 266 -2.00 -8.71 9.99
N ARG A 267 -2.44 -7.99 11.03
CA ARG A 267 -3.65 -7.16 11.10
C ARG A 267 -3.33 -5.88 11.87
N ARG A 268 -3.86 -4.75 11.41
CA ARG A 268 -3.78 -3.45 12.12
C ARG A 268 -5.10 -2.70 12.01
N CYS A 269 -5.62 -2.26 13.14
CA CYS A 269 -6.84 -1.48 13.22
C CYS A 269 -6.56 -0.02 12.83
N LEU A 270 -7.26 0.51 11.83
CA LEU A 270 -7.16 1.90 11.41
C LEU A 270 -7.78 2.90 12.40
N GLY A 271 -8.67 2.41 13.27
CA GLY A 271 -9.34 3.20 14.31
C GLY A 271 -8.52 3.26 15.60
N CYS A 272 -8.40 2.14 16.30
CA CYS A 272 -7.75 2.08 17.62
C CYS A 272 -6.28 1.64 17.60
N GLY A 273 -5.70 1.34 16.43
CA GLY A 273 -4.32 0.88 16.34
C GLY A 273 -4.07 -0.57 16.76
N ARG A 274 -5.06 -1.27 17.35
CA ARG A 274 -4.96 -2.70 17.72
C ARG A 274 -4.37 -3.51 16.58
N SER A 275 -3.40 -4.36 16.87
CA SER A 275 -2.73 -5.15 15.84
C SER A 275 -2.45 -6.57 16.31
N VAL A 276 -2.47 -7.50 15.35
CA VAL A 276 -2.17 -8.90 15.56
C VAL A 276 -1.17 -9.33 14.49
N VAL A 277 -0.14 -10.10 14.86
CA VAL A 277 0.88 -10.60 13.94
C VAL A 277 0.98 -12.10 14.10
N HIS A 278 1.00 -12.83 12.99
CA HIS A 278 1.16 -14.28 13.03
C HIS A 278 2.56 -14.64 13.55
N LYS A 279 2.68 -15.67 14.40
CA LYS A 279 3.96 -16.12 15.01
C LYS A 279 5.14 -16.20 14.02
N ARG A 280 4.94 -16.88 12.87
CA ARG A 280 5.96 -16.94 11.80
C ARG A 280 6.41 -15.57 11.27
N CYS A 281 5.53 -14.58 11.23
CA CYS A 281 5.86 -13.22 10.84
C CYS A 281 6.64 -12.52 11.96
N CYS A 282 6.23 -12.72 13.22
CA CYS A 282 6.99 -12.27 14.38
C CYS A 282 8.44 -12.76 14.34
N ASP A 283 8.67 -14.06 14.14
CA ASP A 283 10.02 -14.65 14.08
C ASP A 283 10.88 -13.98 13.00
N LYS A 284 10.32 -13.84 11.78
CA LYS A 284 10.98 -13.15 10.66
C LYS A 284 11.32 -11.70 10.99
N ARG A 285 10.42 -11.00 11.69
CA ARG A 285 10.60 -9.61 12.09
C ARG A 285 11.72 -9.47 13.11
N VAL A 286 11.78 -10.34 14.12
CA VAL A 286 12.88 -10.39 15.10
C VAL A 286 14.22 -10.67 14.42
N ASP A 287 14.28 -11.67 13.53
CA ASP A 287 15.50 -12.02 12.81
C ASP A 287 15.98 -10.91 11.87
N TRP A 288 15.04 -10.20 11.24
CA TRP A 288 15.37 -9.05 10.41
C TRP A 288 15.83 -7.86 11.26
N ALA A 289 15.14 -7.56 12.35
CA ALA A 289 15.50 -6.47 13.27
C ALA A 289 16.91 -6.66 13.84
N ARG A 290 17.27 -7.89 14.28
CA ARG A 290 18.62 -8.21 14.75
C ARG A 290 19.68 -7.93 13.68
N ARG A 291 19.48 -8.42 12.45
CA ARG A 291 20.43 -8.20 11.34
C ARG A 291 20.56 -6.73 10.95
N MET A 292 19.45 -6.00 10.97
CA MET A 292 19.45 -4.57 10.64
C MET A 292 20.13 -3.74 11.73
N LEU A 293 19.98 -4.09 13.01
CA LEU A 293 20.72 -3.45 14.11
C LEU A 293 22.21 -3.77 14.09
N GLU A 294 22.59 -4.98 13.66
CA GLU A 294 24.00 -5.32 13.46
C GLU A 294 24.63 -4.50 12.34
N ALA A 295 23.91 -4.30 11.23
CA ALA A 295 24.40 -3.55 10.07
C ALA A 295 24.30 -2.02 10.23
N TYR A 296 23.31 -1.53 10.98
CA TYR A 296 22.99 -0.10 11.15
C TYR A 296 22.65 0.20 12.62
N PRO A 297 23.64 0.13 13.53
CA PRO A 297 23.40 0.23 14.98
C PRO A 297 23.00 1.63 15.45
N HIS A 298 23.39 2.69 14.74
CA HIS A 298 23.20 4.08 15.17
C HIS A 298 22.26 4.84 14.24
N ALA A 299 21.57 5.86 14.76
CA ALA A 299 20.63 6.69 14.00
C ALA A 299 21.24 7.25 12.69
N GLN A 300 22.52 7.66 12.74
CA GLN A 300 23.24 8.21 11.60
C GLN A 300 23.40 7.21 10.46
N ASP A 301 23.47 5.91 10.75
CA ASP A 301 23.61 4.84 9.74
C ASP A 301 22.34 4.70 8.90
N TRP A 302 21.19 5.13 9.42
CA TRP A 302 19.89 5.11 8.75
C TRP A 302 19.64 6.32 7.87
N ARG A 303 20.36 7.43 8.07
CA ARG A 303 20.13 8.68 7.32
C ARG A 303 20.32 8.55 5.80
N PRO A 304 21.24 7.73 5.27
CA PRO A 304 21.34 7.46 3.83
C PRO A 304 20.19 6.59 3.28
N MET A 305 19.33 6.03 4.13
CA MET A 305 18.25 5.14 3.70
C MET A 305 17.07 5.92 3.11
N ARG A 306 16.65 5.51 1.92
CA ARG A 306 15.44 6.01 1.24
C ARG A 306 14.42 4.90 1.20
N PHE A 307 13.42 5.00 2.06
CA PHE A 307 12.28 4.09 2.11
C PHE A 307 11.39 4.36 0.91
N SER A 308 11.03 3.33 0.16
CA SER A 308 10.13 3.44 -0.97
C SER A 308 8.84 2.65 -0.77
N ILE A 309 7.78 3.09 -1.44
CA ILE A 309 6.44 2.51 -1.32
C ILE A 309 5.60 2.81 -2.57
N GLU A 310 4.65 1.93 -2.87
CA GLU A 310 3.50 2.20 -3.71
C GLU A 310 2.32 2.80 -2.92
N LEU A 311 1.92 4.01 -3.28
CA LEU A 311 0.77 4.73 -2.74
C LEU A 311 -0.43 4.58 -3.67
N HIS A 312 -1.56 4.16 -3.12
CA HIS A 312 -2.81 4.01 -3.86
C HIS A 312 -3.83 5.03 -3.37
N PHE A 313 -4.14 6.05 -4.17
CA PHE A 313 -5.09 7.09 -3.83
C PHE A 313 -6.49 6.75 -4.36
N GLY A 314 -7.50 6.94 -3.51
CA GLY A 314 -8.91 6.85 -3.83
C GLY A 314 -9.59 8.21 -3.74
N PHE A 315 -10.53 8.48 -4.66
CA PHE A 315 -11.32 9.71 -4.68
C PHE A 315 -12.80 9.37 -4.77
N GLY A 316 -13.59 9.89 -3.81
CA GLY A 316 -15.04 9.69 -3.73
C GLY A 316 -15.83 10.98 -3.93
N LEU A 317 -17.12 10.86 -4.27
CA LEU A 317 -18.01 12.00 -4.51
C LEU A 317 -18.20 12.93 -3.30
N ASP A 318 -17.79 12.50 -2.12
CA ASP A 318 -17.75 13.28 -0.88
C ASP A 318 -16.55 14.26 -0.81
N GLY A 319 -15.76 14.37 -1.88
CA GLY A 319 -14.65 15.31 -1.98
C GLY A 319 -13.41 14.94 -1.16
N LYS A 320 -13.42 13.77 -0.51
CA LYS A 320 -12.27 13.27 0.25
C LYS A 320 -11.24 12.63 -0.67
N VAL A 321 -9.97 12.85 -0.33
CA VAL A 321 -8.84 12.07 -0.85
C VAL A 321 -8.49 11.03 0.20
N ARG A 322 -8.28 9.80 -0.24
CA ARG A 322 -7.96 8.67 0.64
C ARG A 322 -6.70 8.00 0.16
N LEU A 323 -5.85 7.56 1.09
CA LEU A 323 -4.83 6.57 0.81
C LEU A 323 -5.41 5.20 1.15
N LEU A 324 -5.54 4.32 0.16
CA LEU A 324 -6.15 3.01 0.32
C LEU A 324 -5.34 2.19 1.34
N PRO A 325 -6.01 1.55 2.33
CA PRO A 325 -5.34 0.73 3.30
C PRO A 325 -4.64 -0.46 2.64
N ARG A 326 -3.51 -0.88 3.22
CA ARG A 326 -2.82 -2.09 2.78
C ARG A 326 -3.65 -3.33 3.11
N PRO A 327 -3.43 -4.45 2.39
CA PRO A 327 -3.93 -5.74 2.85
C PRO A 327 -3.49 -6.00 4.30
N GLY A 328 -4.46 -6.19 5.20
CA GLY A 328 -4.24 -6.35 6.65
C GLY A 328 -4.65 -5.14 7.48
N GLU A 329 -4.75 -3.95 6.89
CA GLU A 329 -5.24 -2.74 7.55
C GLU A 329 -6.75 -2.61 7.39
N ARG A 330 -7.49 -2.71 8.49
CA ARG A 330 -8.96 -2.66 8.52
C ARG A 330 -9.45 -2.02 9.81
N PHE A 331 -10.74 -1.81 9.98
CA PHE A 331 -11.29 -1.54 11.32
C PHE A 331 -11.55 -2.87 12.03
N CYS A 332 -11.22 -2.96 13.32
CA CYS A 332 -11.63 -4.11 14.14
C CYS A 332 -13.13 -4.05 14.40
N THR A 333 -13.74 -5.14 14.88
CA THR A 333 -15.18 -5.22 15.15
C THR A 333 -15.70 -4.06 16.01
N GLY A 334 -14.94 -3.66 17.05
CA GLY A 334 -15.34 -2.53 17.90
C GLY A 334 -15.23 -1.14 17.25
N CYS A 335 -14.43 -1.00 16.20
CA CYS A 335 -14.26 0.27 15.47
C CYS A 335 -15.04 0.30 14.14
N GLY A 336 -15.60 -0.83 13.69
CA GLY A 336 -16.23 -0.96 12.37
C GLY A 336 -17.53 -0.15 12.20
N ASP A 337 -18.19 0.19 13.30
CA ASP A 337 -19.46 0.93 13.28
C ASP A 337 -19.26 2.46 13.25
N MET A 338 -18.03 2.95 13.39
CA MET A 338 -17.72 4.37 13.34
C MET A 338 -18.08 4.96 11.97
N ALA A 339 -18.51 6.22 11.92
CA ALA A 339 -18.87 6.89 10.66
C ALA A 339 -17.69 6.91 9.68
N GLU A 340 -16.47 7.04 10.20
CA GLU A 340 -15.21 7.05 9.47
C GLU A 340 -14.79 5.68 8.95
N ALA A 341 -15.34 4.60 9.53
CA ALA A 341 -15.15 3.24 9.04
C ALA A 341 -15.97 2.96 7.77
N LYS A 342 -17.01 3.76 7.52
CA LYS A 342 -17.81 3.70 6.29
C LYS A 342 -17.10 4.48 5.19
N TRP A 343 -16.42 3.77 4.30
CA TRP A 343 -15.79 4.34 3.11
C TRP A 343 -16.79 4.33 1.96
N PRO A 344 -17.26 5.50 1.48
CA PRO A 344 -18.00 5.56 0.23
C PRO A 344 -17.17 4.99 -0.91
N ARG A 345 -17.84 4.48 -1.94
CA ARG A 345 -17.18 3.96 -3.14
C ARG A 345 -16.31 5.05 -3.78
N ASP A 346 -15.05 4.72 -4.05
CA ASP A 346 -14.19 5.57 -4.86
C ASP A 346 -14.64 5.52 -6.33
N VAL A 347 -14.80 6.69 -6.94
CA VAL A 347 -15.16 6.85 -8.35
C VAL A 347 -13.93 6.95 -9.25
N ARG A 348 -12.76 7.23 -8.65
CA ARG A 348 -11.45 7.28 -9.31
C ARG A 348 -10.36 6.74 -8.40
N ARG A 349 -9.34 6.13 -9.01
CA ARG A 349 -8.15 5.61 -8.32
C ARG A 349 -6.89 6.02 -9.05
N LEU A 350 -5.86 6.34 -8.32
CA LEU A 350 -4.57 6.76 -8.85
C LEU A 350 -3.46 6.08 -8.08
N HIS A 351 -2.45 5.56 -8.77
CA HIS A 351 -1.36 4.85 -8.12
C HIS A 351 -0.01 5.50 -8.47
N ALA A 352 0.80 5.64 -7.44
CA ALA A 352 2.09 6.32 -7.52
C ALA A 352 3.13 5.55 -6.71
N TRP A 353 4.38 5.66 -7.12
CA TRP A 353 5.52 5.27 -6.31
C TRP A 353 6.15 6.52 -5.69
N ALA A 354 6.68 6.41 -4.48
CA ALA A 354 7.40 7.48 -3.82
C ALA A 354 8.54 6.93 -2.97
N ALA A 355 9.50 7.79 -2.64
CA ALA A 355 10.53 7.51 -1.65
C ALA A 355 10.78 8.70 -0.72
N ALA A 356 11.12 8.42 0.53
CA ALA A 356 11.59 9.42 1.48
C ALA A 356 12.64 8.84 2.44
N GLY A 357 13.46 9.71 2.99
CA GLY A 357 14.51 9.41 3.95
C GLY A 357 14.88 10.66 4.73
N HIS A 358 15.94 10.60 5.53
CA HIS A 358 16.39 11.77 6.28
C HIS A 358 16.84 12.89 5.33
N GLY A 359 16.22 14.05 5.43
CA GLY A 359 16.48 15.21 4.56
C GLY A 359 16.12 15.00 3.09
N PHE A 360 15.32 13.97 2.77
CA PHE A 360 15.00 13.61 1.40
C PHE A 360 13.54 13.21 1.24
N LYS A 361 12.87 13.77 0.22
CA LYS A 361 11.56 13.35 -0.25
C LYS A 361 11.52 13.43 -1.77
N SER A 362 11.15 12.34 -2.43
CA SER A 362 11.01 12.31 -3.89
C SER A 362 9.72 13.00 -4.34
N GLU A 363 9.62 13.31 -5.62
CA GLU A 363 8.33 13.52 -6.26
C GLU A 363 7.53 12.20 -6.35
N LEU A 364 6.21 12.31 -6.57
CA LEU A 364 5.35 11.16 -6.87
C LEU A 364 5.57 10.69 -8.32
N VAL A 365 5.90 9.41 -8.49
CA VAL A 365 6.04 8.75 -9.78
C VAL A 365 4.75 8.01 -10.12
N PHE A 366 3.87 8.64 -10.88
CA PHE A 366 2.63 8.00 -11.35
C PHE A 366 2.94 6.97 -12.43
N TYR A 367 2.51 5.73 -12.21
CA TYR A 367 2.77 4.63 -13.13
C TYR A 367 1.53 4.15 -13.88
N ASP A 368 0.36 4.68 -13.57
CA ASP A 368 -0.86 4.47 -14.34
C ASP A 368 -1.04 5.51 -15.43
N GLU A 369 -1.70 5.08 -16.50
CA GLU A 369 -2.07 5.96 -17.61
C GLU A 369 -3.39 6.70 -17.36
N SER A 370 -4.29 6.17 -16.52
CA SER A 370 -5.60 6.78 -16.24
C SER A 370 -6.10 6.52 -14.82
N THR A 371 -7.00 7.37 -14.33
CA THR A 371 -7.53 7.30 -12.96
C THR A 371 -8.74 6.37 -12.77
N ASN A 372 -8.86 5.31 -13.57
CA ASN A 372 -10.05 4.44 -13.59
C ASN A 372 -10.32 3.78 -12.21
N PRO A 373 -11.57 3.77 -11.70
CA PRO A 373 -11.90 3.13 -10.42
C PRO A 373 -11.65 1.61 -10.37
N ASN A 374 -11.58 0.96 -11.53
CA ASN A 374 -11.28 -0.47 -11.64
C ASN A 374 -9.78 -0.75 -11.76
N ASN A 375 -8.93 0.27 -11.80
CA ASN A 375 -7.50 0.06 -11.73
C ASN A 375 -7.13 -0.43 -10.33
N VAL A 376 -6.36 -1.52 -10.30
CA VAL A 376 -5.91 -2.17 -9.06
C VAL A 376 -4.53 -1.64 -8.65
N GLY A 377 -3.83 -0.94 -9.55
CA GLY A 377 -2.54 -0.33 -9.25
C GLY A 377 -1.39 -1.32 -9.14
N VAL A 378 -1.50 -2.47 -9.79
CA VAL A 378 -0.45 -3.48 -9.79
C VAL A 378 0.73 -2.97 -10.60
N LEU A 379 1.80 -2.62 -9.90
CA LEU A 379 3.07 -2.27 -10.54
C LEU A 379 3.74 -3.53 -11.08
N THR A 380 4.07 -3.54 -12.37
CA THR A 380 4.78 -4.67 -12.99
C THR A 380 6.29 -4.48 -12.87
N MET A 381 7.09 -5.55 -12.94
CA MET A 381 8.56 -5.44 -12.94
C MET A 381 9.07 -4.53 -14.08
N ALA A 382 8.45 -4.61 -15.27
CA ALA A 382 8.81 -3.76 -16.40
C ALA A 382 8.49 -2.28 -16.13
N ALA A 383 7.28 -1.98 -15.63
CA ALA A 383 6.91 -0.62 -15.26
C ALA A 383 7.76 -0.07 -14.11
N TYR A 384 8.12 -0.90 -13.12
CA TYR A 384 9.04 -0.51 -12.05
C TYR A 384 10.43 -0.19 -12.59
N HIS A 385 10.98 -1.07 -13.44
CA HIS A 385 12.24 -0.84 -14.12
C HIS A 385 12.22 0.47 -14.92
N ASP A 386 11.26 0.63 -15.83
CA ASP A 386 11.27 1.76 -16.79
C ASP A 386 10.89 3.09 -16.13
N LYS A 387 9.81 3.10 -15.34
CA LYS A 387 9.23 4.33 -14.81
C LYS A 387 9.86 4.79 -13.49
N VAL A 388 10.32 3.86 -12.65
CA VAL A 388 10.88 4.17 -11.33
C VAL A 388 12.41 4.11 -11.38
N LEU A 389 12.97 2.95 -11.71
CA LEU A 389 14.41 2.75 -11.61
C LEU A 389 15.17 3.56 -12.65
N ASP A 390 14.90 3.34 -13.94
CA ASP A 390 15.67 3.96 -15.03
C ASP A 390 15.37 5.46 -15.17
N LYS A 391 14.11 5.86 -15.00
CA LYS A 391 13.68 7.26 -15.17
C LYS A 391 13.84 8.14 -13.92
N THR A 392 13.90 7.59 -12.71
CA THR A 392 13.93 8.40 -11.48
C THR A 392 15.14 8.07 -10.62
N VAL A 393 15.31 6.81 -10.22
CA VAL A 393 16.41 6.41 -9.33
C VAL A 393 17.77 6.57 -10.01
N LYS A 394 17.86 6.30 -11.32
CA LYS A 394 19.08 6.50 -12.10
C LYS A 394 19.57 7.94 -12.08
N GLN A 395 18.65 8.91 -12.13
CA GLN A 395 19.01 10.33 -12.05
C GLN A 395 19.71 10.62 -10.72
N TRP A 396 19.20 10.09 -9.61
CA TRP A 396 19.84 10.28 -8.29
C TRP A 396 21.26 9.71 -8.27
N LEU A 397 21.47 8.53 -8.87
CA LEU A 397 22.81 7.93 -8.99
C LEU A 397 23.73 8.79 -9.88
N GLN A 398 23.23 9.29 -11.00
CA GLN A 398 23.98 10.15 -11.93
C GLN A 398 24.35 11.50 -11.31
N ASN A 399 23.52 12.02 -10.40
CA ASN A 399 23.80 13.21 -9.61
C ASN A 399 24.86 12.98 -8.50
N GLY A 400 25.34 11.74 -8.35
CA GLY A 400 26.32 11.37 -7.31
C GLY A 400 25.71 11.26 -5.91
N GLU A 401 24.39 11.10 -5.80
CA GLU A 401 23.73 10.98 -4.50
C GLU A 401 24.06 9.62 -3.86
N ALA A 402 24.59 9.65 -2.62
CA ALA A 402 24.90 8.44 -1.87
C ALA A 402 23.70 8.02 -1.01
N PHE A 403 23.02 6.95 -1.39
CA PHE A 403 21.86 6.43 -0.64
C PHE A 403 21.80 4.90 -0.63
N ILE A 404 20.85 4.37 0.12
CA ILE A 404 20.46 2.94 0.15
C ILE A 404 18.94 2.90 -0.06
N LEU A 405 18.48 2.20 -1.09
CA LEU A 405 17.05 2.07 -1.36
C LEU A 405 16.44 0.96 -0.48
N HIS A 406 15.46 1.29 0.35
CA HIS A 406 14.74 0.32 1.17
C HIS A 406 13.37 -0.02 0.55
N GLU A 407 13.14 -1.28 0.23
CA GLU A 407 11.99 -1.74 -0.56
C GLU A 407 11.18 -2.84 0.14
N ASP A 408 9.90 -2.97 -0.23
CA ASP A 408 9.09 -4.14 0.15
C ASP A 408 9.60 -5.41 -0.56
N VAL A 409 9.86 -6.48 0.20
CA VAL A 409 10.32 -7.77 -0.33
C VAL A 409 9.20 -8.57 -1.00
N GLU A 410 7.95 -8.39 -0.57
CA GLU A 410 6.79 -9.12 -1.06
C GLU A 410 6.20 -8.49 -2.33
N ALA A 411 6.57 -7.24 -2.63
CA ALA A 411 6.25 -6.58 -3.88
C ALA A 411 6.99 -7.26 -5.04
N PHE A 412 6.24 -8.02 -5.85
CA PHE A 412 6.78 -8.76 -7.00
C PHE A 412 7.59 -7.87 -7.94
N ALA A 413 7.18 -6.61 -8.12
CA ALA A 413 7.83 -5.64 -8.98
C ALA A 413 9.30 -5.35 -8.59
N HIS A 414 9.62 -5.40 -7.30
CA HIS A 414 10.96 -5.09 -6.79
C HIS A 414 11.97 -6.23 -7.01
N GLY A 415 11.48 -7.41 -7.36
CA GLY A 415 12.31 -8.56 -7.71
C GLY A 415 13.01 -9.25 -6.53
N GLY A 416 12.65 -8.94 -5.28
CA GLY A 416 13.30 -9.50 -4.08
C GLY A 416 13.21 -11.02 -3.96
N LEU A 417 12.20 -11.65 -4.59
CA LEU A 417 11.97 -13.10 -4.55
C LEU A 417 12.73 -13.90 -5.62
N SER A 418 13.49 -13.24 -6.51
CA SER A 418 14.29 -13.90 -7.55
C SER A 418 15.60 -13.14 -7.82
N LYS A 419 16.75 -13.81 -7.68
CA LYS A 419 18.04 -13.22 -8.06
C LYS A 419 18.25 -13.06 -9.58
N GLN A 420 17.37 -13.65 -10.38
CA GLN A 420 17.46 -13.63 -11.84
C GLN A 420 16.20 -12.98 -12.41
N ASN A 421 16.18 -11.65 -12.42
CA ASN A 421 15.15 -10.87 -13.08
C ASN A 421 15.71 -9.51 -13.53
N MET A 422 15.00 -8.84 -14.43
CA MET A 422 15.45 -7.58 -15.05
C MET A 422 15.70 -6.46 -14.04
N VAL A 423 14.91 -6.40 -12.96
CA VAL A 423 15.05 -5.37 -11.92
C VAL A 423 16.32 -5.61 -11.11
N GLN A 424 16.58 -6.86 -10.69
CA GLN A 424 17.81 -7.18 -9.95
C GLN A 424 19.06 -6.99 -10.82
N GLN A 425 19.01 -7.40 -12.10
CA GLN A 425 20.11 -7.17 -13.06
C GLN A 425 20.40 -5.68 -13.24
N TRP A 426 19.35 -4.84 -13.36
CA TRP A 426 19.52 -3.40 -13.46
C TRP A 426 20.19 -2.82 -12.20
N LYS A 427 19.74 -3.22 -11.00
CA LYS A 427 20.29 -2.74 -9.73
C LYS A 427 21.77 -3.12 -9.57
N GLU A 428 22.12 -4.35 -9.94
CA GLU A 428 23.52 -4.82 -9.94
C GLU A 428 24.36 -4.03 -10.96
N SER A 429 23.87 -3.84 -12.18
CA SER A 429 24.62 -3.15 -13.25
C SER A 429 24.84 -1.66 -12.98
N THR A 430 23.96 -1.03 -12.18
CA THR A 430 24.04 0.39 -11.81
C THR A 430 24.71 0.60 -10.46
N GLY A 431 25.09 -0.47 -9.76
CA GLY A 431 25.69 -0.39 -8.43
C GLY A 431 24.73 0.15 -7.35
N LEU A 432 23.40 0.04 -7.55
CA LEU A 432 22.43 0.50 -6.57
C LEU A 432 22.52 -0.33 -5.28
N ARG A 433 22.83 0.35 -4.17
CA ARG A 433 22.70 -0.26 -2.83
C ARG A 433 21.23 -0.35 -2.45
N GLN A 434 20.79 -1.54 -2.06
CA GLN A 434 19.40 -1.81 -1.68
C GLN A 434 19.33 -2.67 -0.42
N VAL A 435 18.24 -2.50 0.33
CA VAL A 435 17.83 -3.35 1.45
C VAL A 435 16.36 -3.70 1.26
N PHE A 436 16.03 -4.97 1.49
CA PHE A 436 14.64 -5.41 1.52
C PHE A 436 14.12 -5.46 2.96
N SER A 437 12.88 -5.02 3.15
CA SER A 437 12.13 -5.23 4.39
C SER A 437 11.90 -6.72 4.68
N CYS A 438 11.38 -7.04 5.87
CA CYS A 438 10.97 -8.40 6.23
C CYS A 438 9.58 -8.81 5.69
N GLY A 439 8.91 -7.94 4.93
CA GLY A 439 7.53 -8.14 4.46
C GLY A 439 6.52 -7.96 5.60
N ASP A 440 5.26 -7.64 5.26
CA ASP A 440 4.13 -7.58 6.19
C ASP A 440 4.39 -6.76 7.48
N SER A 441 5.21 -5.72 7.36
CA SER A 441 5.77 -4.95 8.48
C SER A 441 5.59 -3.44 8.25
N PRO A 442 4.34 -2.95 8.20
CA PRO A 442 4.06 -1.55 7.87
C PRO A 442 4.58 -0.57 8.94
N ASP A 443 4.74 -1.03 10.18
CA ASP A 443 5.37 -0.24 11.23
C ASP A 443 6.86 0.00 10.97
N LEU A 444 7.55 -0.80 10.15
CA LEU A 444 8.98 -0.64 9.85
C LEU A 444 9.25 0.17 8.58
N SER A 445 8.29 0.98 8.15
CA SER A 445 8.46 2.00 7.10
C SER A 445 7.83 3.33 7.53
N PRO A 446 8.51 4.48 7.34
CA PRO A 446 7.94 5.80 7.66
C PRO A 446 6.72 6.09 6.82
N LEU A 447 6.80 5.69 5.55
CA LEU A 447 5.80 6.01 4.54
C LEU A 447 4.50 5.24 4.69
N GLU A 448 4.43 4.30 5.61
CA GLU A 448 3.20 3.56 5.93
C GLU A 448 2.45 4.19 7.10
N SER A 449 3.18 4.85 7.99
CA SER A 449 2.69 5.16 9.33
C SER A 449 2.57 6.65 9.64
N LEU A 450 3.21 7.51 8.86
CA LEU A 450 3.17 8.96 9.10
C LEU A 450 1.87 9.64 8.58
N TRP A 451 1.05 8.89 7.84
CA TRP A 451 -0.25 9.36 7.37
C TRP A 451 -1.22 9.60 8.53
N PRO A 452 -2.18 10.54 8.38
CA PRO A 452 -3.24 10.73 9.37
C PRO A 452 -3.96 9.42 9.69
N ALA A 453 -4.51 9.34 10.91
CA ALA A 453 -5.40 8.26 11.30
C ALA A 453 -6.49 8.07 10.22
N GLN A 454 -6.86 6.82 9.95
CA GLN A 454 -7.84 6.45 8.93
C GLN A 454 -7.43 6.71 7.47
N LYS A 455 -6.28 7.35 7.19
CA LYS A 455 -5.77 7.58 5.83
C LYS A 455 -6.72 8.40 4.93
N GLN A 456 -7.45 9.38 5.49
CA GLN A 456 -8.36 10.26 4.75
C GLN A 456 -8.14 11.73 5.10
N TRP A 457 -8.34 12.62 4.13
CA TRP A 457 -8.37 14.07 4.36
C TRP A 457 -9.27 14.77 3.34
N GLN A 458 -9.75 15.96 3.70
CA GLN A 458 -10.48 16.82 2.77
C GLN A 458 -9.51 17.51 1.82
N SER A 459 -9.88 17.58 0.55
CA SER A 459 -9.21 18.50 -0.38
C SER A 459 -9.66 19.93 -0.04
N GLU A 460 -8.73 20.88 0.02
CA GLU A 460 -9.03 22.29 0.33
C GLU A 460 -9.95 22.95 -0.71
N LEU A 461 -9.91 22.48 -1.96
CA LEU A 461 -10.76 22.97 -3.03
C LEU A 461 -11.77 21.88 -3.41
N PRO A 462 -13.07 22.21 -3.49
CA PRO A 462 -14.04 21.32 -4.10
C PRO A 462 -13.55 21.00 -5.51
N LYS A 463 -13.33 19.72 -5.81
CA LYS A 463 -12.92 19.29 -7.13
C LYS A 463 -14.05 19.56 -8.10
N LYS A 464 -13.91 20.61 -8.91
CA LYS A 464 -14.91 21.01 -9.92
C LYS A 464 -14.88 20.04 -11.11
N ASP A 465 -13.72 19.47 -11.37
CA ASP A 465 -13.40 18.51 -12.41
C ASP A 465 -12.74 17.24 -11.84
N TRP A 466 -12.93 16.15 -12.58
CA TRP A 466 -12.49 14.79 -12.24
C TRP A 466 -11.48 14.25 -13.25
N ASP A 467 -10.75 15.15 -13.91
CA ASP A 467 -9.71 14.79 -14.87
C ASP A 467 -8.47 14.23 -14.18
N ASP A 468 -7.65 13.51 -14.93
CA ASP A 468 -6.49 12.80 -14.38
C ASP A 468 -5.46 13.74 -13.76
N GLU A 469 -5.27 14.96 -14.27
CA GLU A 469 -4.23 15.87 -13.78
C GLU A 469 -4.67 16.56 -12.49
N THR A 470 -5.92 16.99 -12.39
CA THR A 470 -6.52 17.50 -11.15
C THR A 470 -6.44 16.48 -10.02
N LEU A 471 -6.63 15.19 -10.34
CA LEU A 471 -6.47 14.12 -9.34
C LEU A 471 -5.01 13.88 -8.97
N ARG A 472 -4.08 13.93 -9.93
CA ARG A 472 -2.63 13.86 -9.65
C ARG A 472 -2.15 15.01 -8.78
N GLU A 473 -2.60 16.23 -9.05
CA GLU A 473 -2.18 17.38 -8.25
C GLU A 473 -2.68 17.30 -6.81
N ALA A 474 -3.91 16.81 -6.59
CA ALA A 474 -4.40 16.56 -5.24
C ALA A 474 -3.59 15.49 -4.48
N ALA A 475 -3.09 14.47 -5.19
CA ALA A 475 -2.20 13.47 -4.60
C ALA A 475 -0.81 14.07 -4.29
N ARG A 476 -0.26 14.91 -5.19
CA ARG A 476 0.99 15.64 -4.94
C ARG A 476 0.86 16.57 -3.74
N GLU A 477 -0.25 17.26 -3.61
CA GLU A 477 -0.53 18.14 -2.47
C GLU A 477 -0.57 17.36 -1.15
N ALA A 478 -1.26 16.22 -1.12
CA ALA A 478 -1.25 15.33 0.04
C ALA A 478 0.15 14.85 0.42
N TRP A 479 0.96 14.51 -0.60
CA TRP A 479 2.34 14.11 -0.40
C TRP A 479 3.23 15.25 0.11
N ARG A 480 3.00 16.48 -0.35
CA ARG A 480 3.72 17.68 0.12
C ARG A 480 3.46 17.96 1.60
N ARG A 481 2.23 17.75 2.08
CA ARG A 481 1.82 17.90 3.49
C ARG A 481 2.53 16.96 4.46
N LEU A 482 3.10 15.86 3.97
CA LEU A 482 3.95 15.03 4.81
C LEU A 482 5.24 15.80 5.15
N GLU A 483 5.31 16.30 6.38
CA GLU A 483 6.42 17.10 6.87
C GLU A 483 7.74 16.30 6.87
N GLN A 484 8.78 16.88 6.26
CA GLN A 484 10.10 16.27 6.21
C GLN A 484 10.68 16.03 7.61
N GLU A 485 10.39 16.90 8.58
CA GLU A 485 10.88 16.75 9.95
C GLU A 485 10.33 15.50 10.63
N ARG A 486 9.05 15.17 10.40
CA ARG A 486 8.47 13.92 10.90
C ARG A 486 9.13 12.69 10.28
N VAL A 487 9.54 12.77 9.01
CA VAL A 487 10.33 11.71 8.35
C VAL A 487 11.73 11.62 8.94
N ASN A 488 12.40 12.75 9.22
CA ASN A 488 13.74 12.76 9.82
C ASN A 488 13.74 12.10 11.20
N ILE A 489 12.80 12.51 12.06
CA ILE A 489 12.59 11.92 13.39
C ILE A 489 12.39 10.41 13.22
N TRP A 490 11.52 9.98 12.31
CA TRP A 490 11.32 8.56 12.07
C TRP A 490 12.61 7.77 11.81
N VAL A 491 13.40 8.28 10.86
CA VAL A 491 14.62 7.62 10.40
C VAL A 491 15.62 7.53 11.53
N ASP A 492 15.77 8.60 12.33
CA ASP A 492 16.67 8.60 13.48
C ASP A 492 16.19 7.65 14.61
N PHE A 493 14.88 7.41 14.74
CA PHE A 493 14.30 6.49 15.72
C PHE A 493 14.35 5.01 15.32
N MET A 494 14.81 4.67 14.10
CA MET A 494 14.77 3.29 13.62
C MET A 494 15.49 2.26 14.49
N PRO A 495 16.71 2.51 15.01
CA PRO A 495 17.37 1.55 15.89
C PRO A 495 16.52 1.21 17.13
N GLN A 496 15.90 2.21 17.74
CA GLN A 496 15.05 2.01 18.92
C GLN A 496 13.80 1.21 18.57
N ARG A 497 13.19 1.49 17.41
CA ARG A 497 12.03 0.74 16.92
C ARG A 497 12.37 -0.73 16.64
N LEU A 498 13.51 -1.01 16.02
CA LEU A 498 13.96 -2.40 15.82
C LEU A 498 14.22 -3.11 17.16
N ALA A 499 14.77 -2.40 18.15
CA ALA A 499 14.91 -2.95 19.50
C ALA A 499 13.55 -3.29 20.12
N GLN A 500 12.54 -2.44 19.93
CA GLN A 500 11.17 -2.71 20.39
C GLN A 500 10.53 -3.90 19.66
N VAL A 501 10.81 -4.11 18.37
CA VAL A 501 10.40 -5.34 17.67
C VAL A 501 10.97 -6.58 18.35
N ILE A 502 12.26 -6.54 18.72
CA ILE A 502 12.91 -7.67 19.41
C ILE A 502 12.31 -7.87 20.80
N GLN A 503 12.13 -6.79 21.57
CA GLN A 503 11.58 -6.84 22.94
C GLN A 503 10.12 -7.30 22.99
N SER A 504 9.35 -7.03 21.93
CA SER A 504 7.95 -7.42 21.81
C SER A 504 7.76 -8.77 21.10
N ASP A 505 8.84 -9.56 20.97
CA ASP A 505 8.86 -10.84 20.27
C ASP A 505 8.21 -10.75 18.88
N GLY A 506 8.54 -9.70 18.13
CA GLY A 506 8.12 -9.54 16.74
C GLY A 506 6.73 -8.97 16.52
N LYS A 507 6.01 -8.52 17.56
CA LYS A 507 4.73 -7.81 17.40
C LYS A 507 4.90 -6.50 16.61
N LEU A 508 3.80 -5.93 16.10
CA LEU A 508 3.84 -4.58 15.53
C LEU A 508 4.13 -3.58 16.65
N VAL A 509 5.01 -2.64 16.35
CA VAL A 509 5.37 -1.58 17.27
C VAL A 509 4.49 -0.36 16.97
N PRO A 510 3.73 0.15 17.96
CA PRO A 510 2.94 1.36 17.78
C PRO A 510 3.83 2.57 17.52
N TRP A 511 3.19 3.69 17.23
CA TRP A 511 3.83 4.96 16.93
C TRP A 511 3.58 5.99 18.00
#